data_AF-A0A3C2BZP4-F1
#
_entry.id   AF-A0A3C2BZP4-F1
#
_cell.length_a   1.000
_cell.length_b   1.000
_cell.length_c   1.000
_cell.angle_alpha   90.00
_cell.angle_beta   90.00
_cell.angle_gamma   90.00
#
_symmetry.space_group_name_H-M   'P 1'
#
loop_
_entity.id
_entity.type
_entity.pdbx_description
1 polymer ?
#
loop_
_entity_poly.entity_id
_entity_poly.type
_entity_poly.pdbx_seq_one_letter_code
_entity_poly.pdbx_strand_id
1 'polypeptide(L)'
;ERTLDVEDLLITDGSGAIGIAGVMGGAATEVSDSTSNVLVEAAHFDEVSIGRSRRRHKLPSEASKRFERGVDWHVADIAAQRVVDLLVELAGGVADQ
;
A
#
# COMPACT_ATOMS: atom_id res chain seq x y z
N GLU A 1 16.13 0.03 8.25
CA GLU A 1 16.57 0.69 7.01
C GLU A 1 16.82 -0.38 5.94
N ARG A 2 16.45 -0.13 4.68
CA ARG A 2 16.59 -1.08 3.56
C ARG A 2 17.29 -0.42 2.40
N THR A 3 18.28 -1.09 1.82
CA THR A 3 18.90 -0.66 0.57
C THR A 3 17.97 -1.01 -0.59
N LEU A 4 17.51 0.01 -1.32
CA LEU A 4 16.65 -0.15 -2.48
C LEU A 4 17.46 -0.58 -3.71
N ASP A 5 16.79 -1.24 -4.64
CA ASP A 5 17.30 -1.63 -5.95
C ASP A 5 16.55 -0.86 -7.04
N VAL A 6 17.21 -0.63 -8.18
CA VAL A 6 16.64 0.14 -9.30
C VAL A 6 15.40 -0.51 -9.92
N GLU A 7 15.19 -1.81 -9.71
CA GLU A 7 13.99 -2.53 -10.14
C GLU A 7 12.87 -2.51 -9.07
N ASP A 8 13.08 -1.93 -7.89
CA ASP A 8 12.01 -1.77 -6.91
C ASP A 8 11.04 -0.67 -7.37
N LEU A 9 9.77 -1.04 -7.55
CA LEU A 9 8.72 -0.05 -7.71
C LEU A 9 8.44 0.60 -6.35
N LEU A 10 8.48 1.92 -6.32
CA LEU A 10 8.31 2.72 -5.10
C LEU A 10 7.06 3.58 -5.20
N ILE A 11 6.48 3.86 -4.04
CA ILE A 11 5.52 4.93 -3.85
C ILE A 11 6.28 6.09 -3.24
N THR A 12 6.15 7.28 -3.82
CA THR A 12 6.96 8.45 -3.45
C THR A 12 6.11 9.70 -3.36
N ASP A 13 6.52 10.62 -2.49
CA ASP A 13 6.04 12.00 -2.45
C ASP A 13 7.21 12.99 -2.52
N GLY A 14 6.97 14.27 -2.20
CA GLY A 14 8.00 15.31 -2.21
C GLY A 14 9.15 15.09 -1.22
N SER A 15 9.00 14.18 -0.25
CA SER A 15 10.02 13.79 0.73
C SER A 15 10.86 12.58 0.28
N GLY A 16 10.43 11.88 -0.77
CA GLY A 16 11.09 10.69 -1.31
C GLY A 16 10.21 9.44 -1.21
N ALA A 17 10.85 8.28 -1.05
CA ALA A 17 10.15 6.99 -1.02
C ALA A 17 9.40 6.78 0.31
N ILE A 18 8.10 6.54 0.22
CA ILE A 18 7.19 6.29 1.35
C ILE A 18 6.72 4.84 1.40
N GLY A 19 7.10 3.99 0.44
CA GLY A 19 6.80 2.56 0.49
C GLY A 19 7.39 1.78 -0.68
N ILE A 20 7.57 0.47 -0.48
CA ILE A 20 7.85 -0.48 -1.57
C ILE A 20 6.49 -0.96 -2.07
N ALA A 21 6.13 -0.56 -3.28
CA ALA A 21 4.81 -0.77 -3.87
C ALA A 21 4.42 -2.25 -3.79
N GLY A 22 3.19 -2.53 -3.34
CA GLY A 22 2.65 -3.89 -3.22
C GLY A 22 3.38 -4.82 -2.23
N VAL A 23 4.40 -4.36 -1.52
CA VAL A 23 5.18 -5.16 -0.56
C VAL A 23 4.99 -4.65 0.87
N MET A 24 5.33 -3.39 1.14
CA MET A 24 5.29 -2.83 2.50
C MET A 24 5.33 -1.30 2.46
N GLY A 25 4.49 -0.67 3.28
CA GLY A 25 4.54 0.77 3.52
C GLY A 25 5.78 1.20 4.31
N GLY A 26 6.14 2.46 4.21
CA GLY A 26 7.23 3.09 4.96
C GLY A 26 6.75 3.64 6.30
N ALA A 27 7.67 3.71 7.26
CA ALA A 27 7.39 4.20 8.61
C ALA A 27 6.98 5.69 8.63
N ALA A 28 7.41 6.49 7.65
CA ALA A 28 7.13 7.92 7.61
C ALA A 28 5.64 8.24 7.38
N THR A 29 4.91 7.34 6.73
CA THR A 29 3.48 7.48 6.42
C THR A 29 2.64 6.42 7.14
N GLU A 30 3.20 5.76 8.15
CA GLU A 30 2.49 4.78 8.96
C GLU A 30 1.43 5.47 9.83
N VAL A 31 0.25 4.84 9.93
CA VAL A 31 -0.81 5.30 10.83
C VAL A 31 -0.38 5.06 12.28
N SER A 32 -0.53 6.07 13.13
CA SER A 32 -0.18 6.03 14.55
C SER A 32 -1.34 6.55 15.42
N ASP A 33 -1.18 6.50 16.74
CA ASP A 33 -2.19 6.99 17.69
C ASP A 33 -2.48 8.50 17.55
N SER A 34 -1.60 9.26 16.90
CA SER A 34 -1.80 10.69 16.63
C SER A 34 -2.41 10.98 15.26
N THR A 35 -2.63 9.97 14.43
CA THR A 35 -3.17 10.14 13.07
C THR A 35 -4.65 10.47 13.10
N SER A 36 -5.03 11.60 12.50
CA SER A 36 -6.42 12.05 12.38
C SER A 36 -6.94 12.04 10.94
N ASN A 37 -6.04 12.15 9.95
CA ASN A 37 -6.37 12.15 8.54
C ASN A 37 -5.69 10.95 7.86
N VAL A 38 -6.44 10.22 7.05
CA VAL A 38 -5.96 9.01 6.38
C VAL A 38 -6.24 9.13 4.89
N LEU A 39 -5.22 8.82 4.08
CA LEU A 39 -5.37 8.61 2.65
C LEU A 39 -5.43 7.11 2.38
N VAL A 40 -6.47 6.65 1.68
CA VAL A 40 -6.63 5.24 1.32
C VAL A 40 -6.01 4.98 -0.05
N GLU A 41 -5.07 4.05 -0.11
CA GLU A 41 -4.47 3.58 -1.35
C GLU A 41 -5.07 2.21 -1.75
N ALA A 42 -5.59 2.12 -2.97
CA ALA A 42 -5.91 0.86 -3.63
C ALA A 42 -5.27 0.86 -5.01
N ALA A 43 -4.35 -0.08 -5.24
CA ALA A 43 -3.54 -0.12 -6.45
C ALA A 43 -3.40 -1.55 -6.96
N HIS A 44 -3.06 -1.65 -8.25
CA HIS A 44 -2.67 -2.90 -8.90
C HIS A 44 -1.24 -2.77 -9.41
N PHE A 45 -0.42 -3.78 -9.13
CA PHE A 45 0.99 -3.78 -9.47
C PHE A 45 1.35 -5.04 -10.28
N ASP A 46 2.39 -4.92 -11.12
CA ASP A 46 2.91 -6.04 -11.90
C ASP A 46 3.41 -7.18 -10.98
N GLU A 47 2.88 -8.38 -11.22
CA GLU A 47 3.12 -9.55 -10.37
C GLU A 47 4.61 -9.92 -10.27
N VAL A 48 5.33 -9.78 -11.39
CA VAL A 48 6.76 -10.14 -11.49
C VAL A 48 7.61 -9.15 -10.69
N SER A 49 7.34 -7.86 -10.82
CA SER A 49 8.00 -6.79 -10.05
C SER A 49 7.83 -7.02 -8.54
N ILE A 50 6.60 -7.27 -8.09
CA ILE A 50 6.33 -7.56 -6.66
C ILE A 50 7.07 -8.83 -6.22
N GLY A 51 7.01 -9.89 -7.03
CA GLY A 51 7.71 -11.13 -6.78
C GLY A 51 9.23 -10.95 -6.62
N ARG A 52 9.85 -10.07 -7.41
CA ARG A 52 11.29 -9.75 -7.28
C ARG A 52 11.56 -8.96 -6.01
N SER A 53 10.84 -7.86 -5.77
CA SER A 53 11.04 -6.98 -4.62
C SER A 53 10.82 -7.70 -3.30
N ARG A 54 9.75 -8.49 -3.13
CA ARG A 54 9.50 -9.23 -1.87
C ARG A 54 10.62 -10.22 -1.55
N ARG A 55 11.19 -10.89 -2.56
CA ARG A 55 12.26 -11.88 -2.40
C ARG A 55 13.58 -11.18 -2.06
N ARG A 56 13.91 -10.12 -2.81
CA ARG A 56 15.09 -9.26 -2.59
C ARG A 56 15.11 -8.72 -1.16
N HIS A 57 13.98 -8.19 -0.69
CA HIS A 57 13.84 -7.59 0.64
C HIS A 57 13.51 -8.59 1.76
N LYS A 58 13.26 -9.87 1.43
CA LYS A 58 12.84 -10.93 2.37
C LYS A 58 11.60 -10.53 3.18
N LEU A 59 10.60 -9.98 2.49
CA LEU A 59 9.35 -9.46 3.08
C LEU A 59 8.12 -10.17 2.52
N PRO A 60 7.77 -11.37 3.03
CA PRO A 60 6.58 -12.09 2.58
C PRO A 60 5.31 -11.56 3.27
N SER A 61 4.98 -10.29 3.05
CA SER A 61 3.75 -9.68 3.57
C SER A 61 2.50 -10.29 2.93
N GLU A 62 1.35 -10.14 3.59
CA GLU A 62 0.05 -10.55 3.06
C GLU A 62 -0.29 -9.84 1.73
N ALA A 63 0.12 -8.57 1.58
CA ALA A 63 0.01 -7.84 0.32
C ALA A 63 0.87 -8.48 -0.78
N SER A 64 2.17 -8.69 -0.51
CA SER A 64 3.11 -9.23 -1.52
C SER A 64 2.70 -10.61 -2.03
N LYS A 65 2.13 -11.46 -1.16
CA LYS A 65 1.65 -12.81 -1.53
C LYS A 65 0.42 -12.78 -2.43
N ARG A 66 -0.45 -11.77 -2.27
CA ARG A 66 -1.64 -11.59 -3.12
C ARG A 66 -1.24 -11.00 -4.46
N PHE A 67 -0.49 -9.89 -4.45
CA PHE A 67 -0.05 -9.23 -5.67
C PHE A 67 0.83 -10.12 -6.57
N GLU A 68 1.72 -10.96 -6.02
CA GLU A 68 2.53 -11.87 -6.85
C GLU A 68 1.72 -12.99 -7.52
N ARG A 69 0.44 -13.17 -7.15
CA ARG A 69 -0.48 -14.18 -7.71
C ARG A 69 -1.61 -13.53 -8.52
N GLY A 70 -1.56 -12.22 -8.70
CA GLY A 70 -2.61 -11.44 -9.32
C GLY A 70 -3.71 -11.04 -8.33
N VAL A 71 -4.13 -9.79 -8.47
CA VAL A 71 -5.32 -9.21 -7.82
C VAL A 71 -6.17 -8.62 -8.93
N ASP A 72 -7.49 -8.84 -8.88
CA ASP A 72 -8.41 -8.27 -9.87
C ASP A 72 -8.31 -6.73 -9.86
N TRP A 73 -7.93 -6.13 -10.98
CA TRP A 73 -7.79 -4.68 -11.09
C TRP A 73 -9.15 -3.96 -11.12
N HIS A 74 -10.25 -4.65 -11.47
CA HIS A 74 -11.56 -4.01 -11.60
C HIS A 74 -12.18 -3.64 -10.25
N VAL A 75 -11.64 -4.17 -9.15
CA VAL A 75 -12.19 -3.96 -7.80
C VAL A 75 -11.43 -2.93 -6.99
N ALA A 76 -10.38 -2.29 -7.54
CA ALA A 76 -9.56 -1.33 -6.80
C ALA A 76 -10.40 -0.17 -6.22
N ASP A 77 -11.20 0.49 -7.05
CA ASP A 77 -12.05 1.61 -6.64
C ASP A 77 -13.12 1.17 -5.63
N ILE A 78 -13.74 0.00 -5.87
CA ILE A 78 -14.77 -0.58 -4.99
C ILE A 78 -14.16 -0.93 -3.63
N ALA A 79 -12.96 -1.49 -3.61
CA ALA A 79 -12.24 -1.83 -2.38
C ALA A 79 -11.84 -0.57 -1.60
N ALA A 80 -11.34 0.46 -2.29
CA ALA A 80 -11.02 1.75 -1.67
C ALA A 80 -12.26 2.36 -1.01
N GLN A 81 -13.38 2.45 -1.75
CA GLN A 81 -14.63 2.97 -1.20
C GLN A 81 -15.10 2.15 -0.01
N ARG A 82 -15.02 0.82 -0.07
CA ARG A 82 -15.41 -0.04 1.05
C ARG A 82 -14.57 0.20 2.30
N VAL A 83 -13.27 0.47 2.15
CA VAL A 83 -12.40 0.86 3.28
C VAL A 83 -12.84 2.20 3.87
N VAL A 84 -13.11 3.20 3.03
CA VAL A 84 -13.62 4.50 3.48
C VAL A 84 -14.93 4.34 4.25
N ASP A 85 -15.89 3.59 3.70
CA ASP A 85 -17.18 3.35 4.36
C ASP A 85 -17.00 2.71 5.74
N LEU A 86 -16.09 1.73 5.86
CA LEU A 86 -15.78 1.07 7.13
C LEU A 86 -15.09 2.02 8.12
N LEU A 87 -14.22 2.92 7.67
CA LEU A 87 -13.60 3.92 8.53
C LEU A 87 -14.64 4.92 9.05
N VAL A 88 -15.59 5.34 8.21
CA VAL A 88 -16.71 6.18 8.64
C VAL A 88 -17.59 5.44 9.66
N GLU A 89 -18.00 4.21 9.35
CA GLU A 89 -18.90 3.40 10.17
C GLU A 89 -18.29 3.06 11.55
N LEU A 90 -17.02 2.61 11.56
CA LEU A 90 -16.40 2.01 12.74
C LEU A 90 -15.51 2.99 13.52
N ALA A 91 -14.92 3.98 12.86
CA ALA A 91 -14.02 4.95 13.48
C ALA A 91 -14.63 6.36 13.57
N GLY A 92 -15.84 6.59 13.04
CA GLY A 92 -16.53 7.88 13.11
C GLY A 92 -15.87 8.97 12.27
N GLY A 93 -15.04 8.59 11.29
CA GLY A 93 -14.41 9.53 10.36
C GLY A 93 -15.43 10.20 9.43
N VAL A 94 -14.99 11.23 8.71
CA VAL A 94 -15.76 11.88 7.64
C VAL A 94 -15.01 11.67 6.34
N ALA A 95 -15.71 11.15 5.32
CA ALA A 95 -15.16 11.02 3.98
C ALA A 95 -15.01 12.42 3.36
N ASP A 96 -13.78 12.74 2.92
CA ASP A 96 -13.53 13.90 2.07
C ASP A 96 -13.89 13.54 0.62
N GLN A 97 -14.48 14.48 -0.13
CA GLN A 97 -14.95 14.26 -1.51
C GLN A 97 -13.92 14.68 -2.55
#